data_AF-A0A1X7KAA1-F1
#
_entry.id   AF-A0A1X7KAA1-F1
#
_cell.length_a   1.000
_cell.length_b   1.000
_cell.length_c   1.000
_cell.angle_alpha   90.00
_cell.angle_beta   90.00
_cell.angle_gamma   90.00
#
_symmetry.space_group_name_H-M   'P 1'
#
loop_
_entity.id
_entity.type
_entity.pdbx_description
1 polymer ?
#
loop_
_entity_poly.entity_id
_entity_poly.type
_entity_poly.pdbx_seq_one_letter_code
_entity_poly.pdbx_strand_id
1 'polypeptide(L)'
;MKNNIAIKPIKYLQMLYKRYIFDGMSTVAKNFRIDSDLNDQATALLEGLGLSMSQAVSMFLRQVVLQRGLPFEVKYPEYPKGLREAVAEAERLEADPNTKRYTDMNEMWADLDK
;
A
#
# COMPACT_ATOMS: atom_id res chain seq x y z
N MET A 1 -2.09 32.17 -52.42
CA MET A 1 -2.96 31.03 -52.80
C MET A 1 -2.90 29.98 -51.70
N LYS A 2 -4.00 29.87 -50.93
CA LYS A 2 -4.66 28.66 -50.34
C LYS A 2 -3.78 27.40 -50.18
N ASN A 3 -3.77 26.63 -49.11
CA ASN A 3 -4.50 26.54 -47.84
C ASN A 3 -3.79 25.39 -47.10
N ASN A 4 -3.18 25.60 -45.94
CA ASN A 4 -2.44 24.52 -45.27
C ASN A 4 -2.69 24.42 -43.76
N ILE A 5 -3.94 24.58 -43.32
CA ILE A 5 -4.33 24.28 -41.94
C ILE A 5 -5.75 23.72 -41.93
N ALA A 6 -5.92 22.54 -42.52
CA ALA A 6 -7.11 21.72 -42.32
C ALA A 6 -6.65 20.35 -41.85
N ILE A 7 -6.22 20.27 -40.59
CA ILE A 7 -6.16 18.98 -39.90
C ILE A 7 -7.60 18.49 -39.88
N LYS A 8 -7.95 17.60 -40.83
CA LYS A 8 -9.31 17.08 -41.00
C LYS A 8 -9.90 16.75 -39.62
N PRO A 9 -11.14 17.13 -39.31
CA PRO A 9 -11.69 17.13 -37.94
C PRO A 9 -11.51 15.79 -37.21
N ILE A 10 -11.53 14.67 -37.95
CA ILE A 10 -11.28 13.32 -37.42
C ILE A 10 -9.84 13.15 -36.92
N LYS A 11 -8.82 13.67 -37.63
CA LYS A 11 -7.41 13.60 -37.18
C LYS A 11 -7.18 14.44 -35.92
N TYR A 12 -7.86 15.58 -35.80
CA TYR A 12 -7.78 16.41 -34.59
C TYR A 12 -8.43 15.71 -33.40
N LEU A 13 -9.61 15.12 -33.58
CA LEU A 13 -10.27 14.33 -32.54
C LEU A 13 -9.47 13.07 -32.16
N GLN A 14 -8.88 12.37 -33.13
CA GLN A 14 -7.97 11.25 -32.87
C GLN A 14 -6.71 11.69 -32.12
N MET A 15 -6.17 12.87 -32.42
CA MET A 15 -5.02 13.45 -31.73
C MET A 15 -5.37 13.83 -30.29
N LEU A 16 -6.52 14.46 -30.06
CA LEU A 16 -7.01 14.80 -28.72
C LEU A 16 -7.32 13.55 -27.89
N TYR A 17 -7.91 12.52 -28.50
CA TYR A 17 -8.17 11.25 -27.82
C TYR A 17 -6.86 10.53 -27.45
N LYS A 18 -5.90 10.44 -28.39
CA LYS A 18 -4.56 9.94 -28.06
C LYS A 18 -3.90 10.76 -26.98
N ARG A 19 -3.99 12.10 -27.03
CA ARG A 19 -3.42 12.98 -26.01
C ARG A 19 -4.07 12.74 -24.65
N TYR A 20 -5.39 12.66 -24.55
CA TYR A 20 -6.11 12.43 -23.29
C TYR A 20 -5.79 11.07 -22.66
N ILE A 21 -5.73 10.01 -23.48
CA ILE A 21 -5.40 8.65 -23.01
C ILE A 21 -3.91 8.52 -22.66
N PHE A 22 -2.99 9.14 -23.41
CA PHE A 22 -1.54 8.98 -23.22
C PHE A 22 -0.90 10.03 -22.28
N ASP A 23 -1.39 11.27 -22.18
CA ASP A 23 -0.87 12.25 -21.21
C ASP A 23 -1.14 11.82 -19.76
N GLY A 24 -2.17 11.00 -19.53
CA GLY A 24 -2.47 10.43 -18.21
C GLY A 24 -1.52 9.29 -17.78
N MET A 25 -0.69 8.79 -18.68
CA MET A 25 0.25 7.69 -18.44
C MET A 25 1.71 8.13 -18.64
N SER A 26 2.11 9.21 -17.96
CA SER A 26 3.54 9.52 -17.83
C SER A 26 4.22 8.38 -17.07
N THR A 27 5.05 7.61 -17.76
CA THR A 27 5.79 6.48 -17.19
C THR A 27 7.18 6.92 -16.77
N VAL A 28 7.57 6.62 -15.54
CA VAL A 28 8.94 6.79 -15.04
C VAL A 28 9.59 5.41 -14.89
N ALA A 29 10.73 5.20 -15.54
CA ALA A 29 11.49 3.97 -15.37
C ALA A 29 12.07 3.89 -13.95
N LYS A 30 11.92 2.73 -13.30
CA LYS A 30 12.48 2.45 -11.97
C LYS A 30 13.29 1.17 -12.06
N ASN A 31 14.55 1.24 -11.61
CA ASN A 31 15.44 0.09 -11.52
C ASN A 31 15.61 -0.28 -10.04
N PHE A 32 15.43 -1.56 -9.72
CA PHE A 32 15.70 -2.12 -8.40
C PHE A 32 16.38 -3.48 -8.56
N ARG A 33 17.16 -3.88 -7.56
CA ARG A 33 17.77 -5.21 -7.48
C ARG A 33 16.84 -6.13 -6.70
N ILE A 34 16.70 -7.35 -7.17
CA ILE A 34 15.91 -8.42 -6.56
C ILE A 34 16.79 -9.66 -6.49
N ASP A 35 16.55 -10.49 -5.48
CA ASP A 35 17.15 -11.82 -5.41
C ASP A 35 16.77 -12.67 -6.64
N SER A 36 17.73 -13.44 -7.15
CA SER A 36 17.55 -14.23 -8.38
C SER A 36 16.45 -15.27 -8.22
N ASP A 37 16.51 -16.05 -7.13
CA ASP A 37 15.59 -17.16 -6.90
C ASP A 37 14.18 -16.62 -6.65
N LEU A 38 14.06 -15.49 -5.95
CA LEU A 38 12.80 -14.79 -5.76
C LEU A 38 12.21 -14.29 -7.08
N ASN A 39 13.04 -13.73 -7.97
CA ASN A 39 12.59 -13.25 -9.28
C ASN A 39 12.00 -14.39 -10.12
N ASP A 40 12.66 -15.55 -10.14
CA ASP A 40 12.25 -16.68 -10.95
C ASP A 40 10.94 -17.28 -10.41
N GLN A 41 10.83 -17.45 -9.09
CA GLN A 41 9.60 -17.92 -8.43
C GLN A 41 8.42 -16.98 -8.68
N ALA A 42 8.63 -15.67 -8.50
CA ALA A 42 7.58 -14.68 -8.70
C ALA A 42 7.14 -14.60 -10.17
N THR A 43 8.09 -14.68 -11.11
CA THR A 43 7.79 -14.66 -12.55
C THR A 43 6.93 -15.85 -12.96
N ALA A 44 7.33 -17.08 -12.59
CA ALA A 44 6.58 -18.28 -12.92
C ALA A 44 5.14 -18.25 -12.36
N LEU A 45 4.97 -17.75 -11.13
CA LEU A 45 3.64 -17.60 -10.51
C LEU A 45 2.79 -16.57 -11.26
N LEU A 46 3.35 -15.39 -11.55
CA LEU A 46 2.62 -14.31 -12.22
C LEU A 46 2.23 -14.68 -13.65
N GLU A 47 3.10 -15.38 -14.38
CA GLU A 47 2.79 -15.90 -15.72
C GLU A 47 1.62 -16.88 -15.69
N GLY A 48 1.54 -17.74 -14.68
CA GLY A 48 0.38 -18.60 -14.44
C GLY A 48 -0.93 -17.83 -14.22
N LEU A 49 -0.85 -16.58 -13.75
CA LEU A 49 -1.98 -15.66 -13.60
C LEU A 49 -2.21 -14.75 -14.82
N GLY A 50 -1.40 -14.89 -15.87
CA GLY A 50 -1.45 -14.03 -17.06
C GLY A 50 -0.94 -12.60 -16.82
N LEU A 51 -0.07 -12.41 -15.83
CA LEU A 51 0.50 -11.12 -15.44
C LEU A 51 2.00 -11.07 -15.70
N SER A 52 2.48 -9.93 -16.19
CA SER A 52 3.91 -9.61 -16.19
C SER A 52 4.34 -9.02 -14.85
N MET A 53 5.65 -9.10 -14.56
CA MET A 53 6.26 -8.47 -13.38
C MET A 53 5.91 -6.98 -13.27
N SER A 54 5.99 -6.23 -14.37
CA SER A 54 5.69 -4.79 -14.38
C SER A 54 4.22 -4.50 -14.09
N GLN A 55 3.29 -5.34 -14.55
CA GLN A 55 1.87 -5.20 -14.23
C GLN A 55 1.62 -5.47 -12.73
N ALA A 56 2.20 -6.53 -12.19
CA ALA A 56 2.07 -6.87 -10.77
C ALA A 56 2.62 -5.75 -9.86
N VAL A 57 3.82 -5.23 -10.15
CA VAL A 57 4.40 -4.10 -9.41
C VAL A 57 3.54 -2.84 -9.52
N SER A 58 3.00 -2.56 -10.71
CA SER A 58 2.10 -1.42 -10.91
C SER A 58 0.82 -1.55 -10.10
N MET A 59 0.24 -2.76 -10.04
CA MET A 59 -0.94 -3.05 -9.23
C MET A 59 -0.64 -2.92 -7.73
N PHE A 60 0.49 -3.45 -7.28
CA PHE A 60 0.95 -3.31 -5.90
C PHE A 60 1.04 -1.84 -5.48
N LEU A 61 1.70 -0.99 -6.27
CA LEU A 61 1.85 0.44 -5.98
C LEU A 61 0.51 1.18 -5.99
N ARG A 62 -0.41 0.82 -6.90
CA ARG A 62 -1.78 1.37 -6.90
C ARG A 62 -2.53 1.02 -5.62
N GLN A 63 -2.37 -0.22 -5.15
CA GLN A 63 -3.02 -0.65 -3.90
C GLN A 63 -2.44 0.08 -2.69
N VAL A 64 -1.12 0.32 -2.66
CA VAL A 64 -0.48 1.12 -1.61
C VAL A 64 -1.09 2.52 -1.53
N VAL A 65 -1.25 3.18 -2.67
CA VAL A 65 -1.85 4.52 -2.75
C VAL A 65 -3.33 4.48 -2.34
N LEU A 66 -4.09 3.51 -2.82
CA LEU A 66 -5.51 3.37 -2.55
C LEU A 66 -5.80 3.18 -1.05
N GLN A 67 -5.01 2.34 -0.39
CA GLN A 67 -5.20 2.00 1.02
C GLN A 67 -4.48 2.95 1.99
N ARG A 68 -3.63 3.85 1.48
CA ARG A 68 -2.73 4.67 2.30
C ARG A 68 -1.89 3.82 3.27
N GLY A 69 -1.46 2.64 2.81
CA GLY A 69 -0.83 1.61 3.63
C GLY A 69 -0.35 0.44 2.78
N LEU A 70 0.17 -0.62 3.40
CA LEU A 70 0.61 -1.81 2.68
C LEU A 70 -0.59 -2.71 2.33
N PRO A 71 -0.62 -3.31 1.13
CA PRO A 71 -1.73 -4.13 0.63
C PRO A 71 -1.74 -5.56 1.17
N PHE A 72 -1.06 -5.76 2.29
CA PHE A 72 -0.98 -7.00 3.03
C PHE A 72 -0.72 -6.65 4.49
N GLU A 73 -1.09 -7.57 5.36
CA GLU A 73 -0.87 -7.39 6.79
C GLU A 73 0.62 -7.54 7.11
N VAL A 74 1.21 -6.53 7.74
CA VAL A 74 2.60 -6.59 8.19
C VAL A 74 2.62 -7.20 9.58
N LYS A 75 2.93 -8.49 9.65
CA LYS A 75 3.13 -9.22 10.92
C LYS A 75 4.59 -9.53 11.11
N TYR A 76 5.02 -9.46 12.37
CA TYR A 76 6.17 -10.25 12.77
C TYR A 76 5.73 -11.72 12.87
N PRO A 77 6.57 -12.69 12.45
CA PRO A 77 6.27 -14.11 12.62
C PRO A 77 6.08 -14.48 14.10
N GLU A 78 6.71 -13.74 15.00
CA GLU A 78 6.43 -13.74 16.44
C GLU A 78 6.30 -12.31 16.95
N TYR A 79 5.30 -12.03 17.77
CA TYR A 79 5.17 -10.71 18.39
C TYR A 79 6.45 -10.35 19.15
N PRO A 80 6.94 -9.09 19.03
CA PRO A 80 8.10 -8.66 19.77
C PRO A 80 7.87 -8.87 21.27
N LYS A 81 8.93 -9.27 21.99
CA LYS A 81 8.88 -9.64 23.42
C LYS A 81 8.09 -8.64 24.27
N GLY A 82 8.31 -7.34 24.06
CA GLY A 82 7.60 -6.28 24.78
C GLY A 82 6.09 -6.26 24.55
N LEU A 83 5.61 -6.59 23.35
CA LEU A 83 4.17 -6.69 23.10
C LEU A 83 3.57 -7.92 23.78
N ARG A 84 4.27 -9.06 23.76
CA ARG A 84 3.83 -10.27 24.48
C ARG A 84 3.74 -10.05 25.98
N GLU A 85 4.73 -9.38 26.56
CA GLU A 85 4.76 -9.03 27.98
C GLU A 85 3.64 -8.07 28.35
N ALA A 86 3.39 -7.04 27.53
CA ALA A 86 2.29 -6.11 27.76
C ALA A 86 0.92 -6.78 27.71
N VAL A 87 0.69 -7.69 26.75
CA VAL A 87 -0.56 -8.47 26.66
C VAL A 87 -0.71 -9.39 27.87
N ALA A 88 0.35 -10.10 28.25
CA ALA A 88 0.32 -10.98 29.42
C ALA A 88 0.08 -10.21 30.74
N GLU A 89 0.62 -8.99 30.85
CA GLU A 89 0.38 -8.11 32.00
C GLU A 89 -1.07 -7.61 32.02
N ALA A 90 -1.60 -7.20 30.88
CA ALA A 90 -3.00 -6.78 30.76
C ALA A 90 -3.97 -7.91 31.17
N GLU A 91 -3.72 -9.15 30.71
CA GLU A 91 -4.52 -10.32 31.10
C GLU A 91 -4.47 -10.59 32.61
N ARG A 92 -3.30 -10.42 33.26
CA ARG A 92 -3.17 -10.56 34.72
C ARG A 92 -3.94 -9.48 35.47
N LEU A 93 -3.82 -8.23 35.03
CA LEU A 93 -4.52 -7.10 35.63
C LEU A 93 -6.03 -7.22 35.46
N GLU A 94 -6.52 -7.74 34.33
CA GLU A 94 -7.95 -7.97 34.11
C GLU A 94 -8.52 -9.04 35.04
N ALA A 95 -7.76 -10.13 35.25
CA ALA A 95 -8.16 -11.25 36.11
C ALA A 95 -8.06 -10.95 37.61
N ASP A 96 -7.23 -9.98 38.02
CA ASP A 96 -7.07 -9.59 39.42
C ASP A 96 -8.21 -8.65 39.87
N PRO A 97 -9.06 -9.06 40.84
CA PRO A 97 -10.12 -8.21 41.39
C PRO A 97 -9.61 -6.96 42.12
N ASN A 98 -8.33 -6.95 42.54
CA ASN A 98 -7.71 -5.84 43.26
C ASN A 98 -7.02 -4.83 42.33
N THR A 99 -7.01 -5.08 41.02
CA THR A 99 -6.49 -4.13 40.05
C THR A 99 -7.25 -2.82 40.15
N LYS A 100 -6.50 -1.71 40.26
CA LYS A 100 -7.07 -0.36 40.29
C LYS A 100 -7.82 -0.09 38.99
N ARG A 101 -9.13 0.16 39.11
CA ARG A 101 -10.02 0.49 37.99
C ARG A 101 -10.50 1.92 38.16
N TYR A 102 -10.53 2.64 37.06
CA TYR A 102 -11.00 4.03 37.03
C TYR A 102 -12.44 4.07 36.51
N THR A 103 -13.29 4.82 37.18
CA THR A 103 -14.65 5.13 36.70
C THR A 103 -14.78 6.57 36.21
N ASP A 104 -13.78 7.40 36.52
CA ASP A 104 -13.66 8.79 36.08
C ASP A 104 -12.38 8.99 35.26
N MET A 105 -12.50 9.71 34.15
CA MET A 105 -11.38 9.94 33.24
C MET A 105 -10.34 10.90 33.84
N ASN A 106 -10.74 11.86 34.67
CA ASN A 106 -9.79 12.81 35.29
C ASN A 106 -8.93 12.11 36.34
N GLU A 107 -9.50 11.19 37.12
CA GLU A 107 -8.76 10.35 38.07
C GLU A 107 -7.68 9.52 37.37
N MET A 108 -8.00 8.93 36.20
CA MET A 108 -7.04 8.17 35.39
C MET A 108 -5.88 9.06 34.91
N TRP A 109 -6.17 10.22 34.32
CA TRP A 109 -5.14 11.14 33.80
C TRP A 109 -4.23 11.67 34.91
N ALA A 110 -4.79 12.02 36.07
CA ALA A 110 -4.02 12.49 37.22
C ALA A 110 -3.01 11.45 37.76
N ASP A 111 -3.22 10.16 37.50
CA ASP A 111 -2.30 9.08 37.88
C ASP A 111 -1.24 8.77 36.81
N LEU A 112 -1.52 9.08 35.53
CA LEU A 112 -0.59 8.92 34.40
C LEU A 112 0.44 10.06 34.30
N ASP A 113 0.08 11.26 34.76
CA ASP A 113 0.94 12.45 34.76
C ASP A 113 1.91 12.52 35.96
N LYS A 114 1.99 11.46 36.77
CA LYS A 114 2.97 11.31 37.87
C LYS A 114 4.29 10.73 37.38
#